data_AF-A0A4P2PZW9-F1
#
_entry.id   AF-A0A4P2PZW9-F1
#
_cell.length_a   1.000
_cell.length_b   1.000
_cell.length_c   1.000
_cell.angle_alpha   90.00
_cell.angle_beta   90.00
_cell.angle_gamma   90.00
#
_symmetry.space_group_name_H-M   'P 1'
#
loop_
_entity.id
_entity.type
_entity.pdbx_description
1 polymer ?
#
loop_
_entity_poly.entity_id
_entity_poly.type
_entity_poly.pdbx_seq_one_letter_code
_entity_poly.pdbx_strand_id
1 'polypeptide(L)'
;MGSFGAYKAILSSGTIDCETVLSIRDLARDQYSDCSNIISSIEDASQPDVASDRRGINAMESAYMFKSHYGDVDIDELVQNPACIDRMQAE
;
A
#
# COMPACT_ATOMS: atom_id res chain seq x y z
N MET A 1 -6.44 13.79 0.16
CA MET A 1 -5.28 13.13 0.77
C MET A 1 -5.78 11.87 1.47
N GLY A 2 -5.69 10.71 0.80
CA GLY A 2 -6.20 9.44 1.30
C GLY A 2 -5.28 8.78 2.33
N SER A 3 -5.73 7.67 2.93
CA SER A 3 -5.10 6.94 4.04
C SER A 3 -3.60 6.65 3.86
N PHE A 4 -3.14 6.44 2.63
CA PHE A 4 -1.73 6.17 2.34
C PHE A 4 -0.80 7.37 2.60
N GLY A 5 -1.32 8.61 2.53
CA GLY A 5 -0.58 9.79 2.96
C GLY A 5 -0.29 9.79 4.47
N ALA A 6 -1.19 9.22 5.26
CA ALA A 6 -0.98 9.03 6.71
C ALA A 6 0.05 7.93 6.98
N TYR A 7 0.03 6.83 6.22
CA TYR A 7 1.05 5.79 6.32
C TYR A 7 2.43 6.37 6.04
N LYS A 8 2.61 7.09 4.92
CA LYS A 8 3.89 7.72 4.59
C LYS A 8 4.42 8.61 5.72
N ALA A 9 3.55 9.41 6.34
CA ALA A 9 3.94 10.28 7.45
C ALA A 9 4.39 9.50 8.70
N ILE A 10 3.75 8.36 8.99
CA ILE A 10 4.13 7.48 10.11
C ILE A 10 5.43 6.74 9.80
N LEU A 11 5.55 6.16 8.61
CA LEU A 11 6.71 5.38 8.17
C LEU A 11 7.99 6.23 8.13
N SER A 12 7.86 7.50 7.76
CA SER A 12 8.99 8.44 7.74
C SER A 12 9.28 9.07 9.12
N SER A 13 8.53 8.74 10.17
CA SER A 13 8.69 9.37 11.47
C SER A 13 9.83 8.76 12.28
N GLY A 14 10.78 9.59 12.68
CA GLY A 14 11.85 9.20 13.60
C GLY A 14 11.44 9.22 15.08
N THR A 15 10.22 9.66 15.41
CA THR A 15 9.77 9.81 16.81
C THR A 15 8.73 8.77 17.23
N ILE A 16 8.11 8.09 16.27
CA ILE A 16 7.17 6.99 16.54
C ILE A 16 7.99 5.74 16.86
N ASP A 17 7.52 4.96 17.84
CA ASP A 17 8.17 3.72 18.23
C ASP A 17 8.19 2.71 17.08
N CYS A 18 9.16 1.81 17.14
CA CYS A 18 9.39 0.95 15.99
C CYS A 18 8.30 -0.11 15.77
N GLU A 19 7.67 -0.59 16.84
CA GLU A 19 6.59 -1.58 16.73
C GLU A 19 5.40 -0.98 15.96
N THR A 20 5.04 0.27 16.26
CA THR A 20 4.02 1.01 15.52
C THR A 20 4.41 1.23 14.07
N VAL A 21 5.65 1.65 13.79
CA VAL A 21 6.13 1.86 12.41
C VAL A 21 6.05 0.57 11.59
N LEU A 22 6.51 -0.57 12.14
CA LEU A 22 6.48 -1.86 11.46
C LEU A 22 5.06 -2.37 11.25
N SER A 23 4.16 -2.17 12.23
CA SER A 23 2.74 -2.54 12.09
C SER A 23 2.06 -1.76 10.95
N ILE A 24 2.38 -0.46 10.82
CA ILE A 24 1.85 0.37 9.73
C ILE A 24 2.49 0.01 8.39
N ARG A 25 3.78 -0.38 8.38
CA ARG A 25 4.45 -0.88 7.17
C ARG A 25 3.73 -2.11 6.63
N ASP A 26 3.42 -3.07 7.50
CA ASP A 26 2.74 -4.31 7.10
C ASP A 26 1.34 -4.02 6.57
N LEU A 27 0.58 -3.15 7.25
CA LEU A 27 -0.74 -2.69 6.75
C LEU A 27 -0.64 -1.98 5.38
N ALA A 28 0.39 -1.16 5.18
CA ALA A 28 0.61 -0.47 3.92
C ALA A 28 1.01 -1.44 2.78
N ARG A 29 1.80 -2.48 3.08
CA ARG A 29 2.12 -3.57 2.14
C ARG A 29 0.89 -4.36 1.73
N ASP A 30 0.05 -4.75 2.68
CA ASP A 30 -1.18 -5.48 2.40
C ASP A 30 -2.10 -4.65 1.49
N GLN A 31 -2.29 -3.36 1.80
CA GLN A 31 -3.10 -2.48 0.97
C GLN A 31 -2.52 -2.27 -0.43
N TYR A 32 -1.19 -2.12 -0.55
CA TYR A 32 -0.52 -2.04 -1.86
C TYR A 32 -0.71 -3.33 -2.67
N SER A 33 -0.57 -4.49 -2.02
CA SER A 33 -0.75 -5.81 -2.64
C SER A 33 -2.18 -5.99 -3.13
N ASP A 34 -3.17 -5.66 -2.30
CA ASP A 34 -4.59 -5.73 -2.67
C ASP A 34 -4.91 -4.85 -3.88
N CYS A 35 -4.47 -3.59 -3.87
CA CYS A 35 -4.65 -2.69 -5.02
C CYS A 35 -3.97 -3.23 -6.28
N SER A 36 -2.75 -3.76 -6.16
CA SER A 36 -2.01 -4.33 -7.28
C SER A 36 -2.72 -5.57 -7.84
N ASN A 37 -3.20 -6.47 -6.98
CA ASN A 37 -3.94 -7.66 -7.36
C ASN A 37 -5.27 -7.32 -8.05
N ILE A 38 -5.99 -6.30 -7.58
CA ILE A 38 -7.21 -5.81 -8.23
C ILE A 38 -6.90 -5.32 -9.65
N ILE A 39 -5.85 -4.51 -9.80
CA ILE A 39 -5.44 -4.00 -11.12
C ILE A 39 -5.05 -5.15 -12.05
N SER A 40 -4.21 -6.07 -11.59
CA SER A 40 -3.82 -7.25 -12.37
C SER A 40 -5.02 -8.11 -12.77
N SER A 41 -5.98 -8.30 -11.87
CA SER A 41 -7.21 -9.06 -12.16
C SER A 41 -8.10 -8.38 -13.20
N ILE A 42 -8.07 -7.05 -13.30
CA ILE A 42 -8.86 -6.28 -14.27
C ILE A 42 -8.16 -6.21 -15.63
N GLU A 43 -6.83 -6.08 -15.61
CA GLU A 43 -6.01 -6.06 -16.82
C GLU A 43 -5.88 -7.47 -17.45
N ASP A 44 -6.16 -8.53 -16.69
CA ASP A 44 -6.28 -9.89 -17.19
C ASP A 44 -7.59 -10.09 -17.98
N ALA A 45 -7.45 -10.11 -19.31
CA ALA A 45 -8.56 -10.31 -20.25
C ALA A 45 -9.30 -11.67 -20.11
N SER A 46 -8.81 -12.59 -19.26
CA SER A 46 -9.45 -13.88 -19.00
C SER A 46 -10.43 -13.87 -17.82
N GLN A 47 -10.46 -12.80 -17.02
CA GLN A 47 -11.36 -12.69 -15.86
C GLN A 47 -12.75 -12.16 -16.27
N PRO A 48 -13.84 -12.68 -15.68
CA PRO A 48 -15.19 -12.17 -15.92
C PRO A 48 -15.29 -10.70 -15.48
N ASP A 49 -16.08 -9.91 -16.23
CA ASP A 49 -16.17 -8.45 -16.14
C ASP A 49 -16.30 -7.94 -14.69
N VAL A 50 -15.16 -7.57 -14.08
CA VAL A 50 -15.09 -6.97 -12.73
C VAL A 50 -15.85 -5.64 -12.68
N ALA A 51 -16.12 -5.02 -13.84
CA ALA A 51 -16.94 -3.83 -13.96
C ALA A 51 -18.46 -4.10 -13.98
N SER A 52 -18.90 -5.36 -13.80
CA SER A 52 -20.33 -5.72 -13.82
C SER A 52 -21.09 -5.46 -12.51
N ASP A 53 -20.41 -5.32 -11.35
CA ASP A 53 -21.00 -4.92 -10.06
C ASP A 53 -20.40 -3.58 -9.59
N ARG A 54 -21.23 -2.75 -8.95
CA ARG A 54 -20.84 -1.46 -8.36
C ARG A 54 -19.69 -1.59 -7.37
N ARG A 55 -19.59 -2.71 -6.64
CA ARG A 55 -18.47 -2.97 -5.74
C ARG A 55 -17.15 -3.17 -6.49
N GLY A 56 -17.19 -3.87 -7.63
CA GLY A 56 -16.03 -4.06 -8.48
C GLY A 56 -15.57 -2.75 -9.12
N ILE A 57 -16.50 -1.92 -9.59
CA ILE A 57 -16.19 -0.57 -10.11
C ILE A 57 -15.51 0.29 -9.04
N ASN A 58 -16.05 0.34 -7.82
CA ASN A 58 -15.46 1.14 -6.73
C ASN A 58 -14.06 0.64 -6.34
N ALA A 59 -13.86 -0.68 -6.31
CA ALA A 59 -12.57 -1.29 -6.01
C ALA A 59 -11.54 -0.95 -7.10
N MET A 60 -11.95 -1.05 -8.38
CA MET A 60 -11.16 -0.63 -9.54
C MET A 60 -10.75 0.84 -9.46
N GLU A 61 -11.71 1.75 -9.27
CA GLU A 61 -11.46 3.19 -9.17
C GLU A 61 -10.49 3.50 -8.03
N SER A 62 -10.66 2.85 -6.88
CA SER A 62 -9.79 3.02 -5.72
C SER A 62 -8.36 2.53 -6.02
N ALA A 63 -8.21 1.37 -6.65
CA ALA A 63 -6.92 0.81 -7.00
C ALA A 63 -6.19 1.64 -8.08
N TYR A 64 -6.88 2.07 -9.14
CA TYR A 64 -6.29 2.94 -10.16
C TYR A 64 -5.98 4.35 -9.63
N MET A 65 -6.80 4.90 -8.73
CA MET A 65 -6.50 6.16 -8.06
C MET A 65 -5.24 6.04 -7.21
N PHE A 66 -5.10 4.93 -6.48
CA PHE A 66 -3.91 4.61 -5.72
C PHE A 66 -2.66 4.54 -6.62
N LYS A 67 -2.69 3.72 -7.68
CA LYS A 67 -1.59 3.60 -8.67
C LYS A 67 -1.25 4.93 -9.32
N SER A 68 -2.26 5.75 -9.65
CA SER A 68 -2.03 7.08 -10.22
C SER A 68 -1.36 8.06 -9.26
N HIS A 69 -1.63 7.97 -7.95
CA HIS A 69 -1.08 8.90 -6.95
C HIS A 69 0.29 8.48 -6.43
N TYR A 70 0.51 7.17 -6.28
CA TYR A 70 1.68 6.65 -5.57
C TYR A 70 2.59 5.82 -6.48
N GLY A 71 2.12 5.40 -7.65
CA GLY A 71 2.90 4.57 -8.58
C GLY A 71 3.28 3.21 -7.98
N ASP A 72 4.35 2.64 -8.50
CA ASP A 72 4.99 1.45 -7.95
C ASP A 72 5.89 1.87 -6.77
N VAL A 73 5.25 2.15 -5.65
CA VAL A 73 5.93 2.56 -4.41
C VAL A 73 6.49 1.35 -3.68
N ASP A 74 7.78 1.40 -3.34
CA ASP A 74 8.37 0.48 -2.38
C ASP A 74 8.01 0.92 -0.95
N ILE A 75 7.16 0.15 -0.27
CA ILE A 75 6.70 0.44 1.09
C ILE A 75 7.87 0.41 2.09
N ASP A 76 8.89 -0.41 1.83
CA ASP A 76 10.02 -0.57 2.74
C ASP A 76 10.93 0.64 2.71
N GLU A 77 11.12 1.23 1.53
CA GLU A 77 11.86 2.48 1.36
C GLU A 77 11.18 3.68 2.04
N LEU A 78 9.89 3.57 2.41
CA LEU A 78 9.21 4.60 3.18
C LEU A 78 9.58 4.58 4.67
N VAL A 79 10.15 3.50 5.18
CA VAL A 79 10.60 3.41 6.57
C VAL A 79 11.91 4.18 6.72
N GLN A 80 11.87 5.32 7.41
CA GLN A 80 13.05 6.18 7.62
C GLN A 80 13.54 6.21 9.06
N ASN A 81 12.85 5.50 9.97
CA ASN A 81 13.28 5.39 11.36
C ASN A 81 14.51 4.47 11.48
N PRO A 82 15.69 4.97 11.91
CA PRO A 82 16.91 4.16 11.97
C PRO A 82 16.78 2.92 12.85
N ALA A 83 16.13 3.04 14.01
CA ALA A 83 15.92 1.91 14.91
C ALA A 83 15.05 0.81 14.27
N CYS A 84 14.17 1.18 13.35
CA CYS A 84 13.42 0.22 12.56
C CYS A 84 14.18 -0.39 11.42
N ILE A 85 14.97 0.41 10.72
CA ILE A 85 15.82 -0.11 9.65
C ILE A 85 16.76 -1.19 10.20
N ASP A 86 17.39 -0.94 11.35
CA ASP A 86 18.25 -1.91 12.02
C ASP A 86 17.51 -3.20 12.37
N ARG A 87 16.27 -3.08 12.87
CA ARG A 87 15.42 -4.24 13.18
C ARG A 87 14.98 -5.00 11.94
N MET A 88 14.64 -4.29 10.86
CA MET A 88 14.26 -4.89 9.58
C MET A 88 15.38 -5.69 8.93
N GLN A 89 16.64 -5.31 9.16
CA GLN A 89 17.81 -6.02 8.66
C GLN A 89 18.19 -7.24 9.51
N ALA A 90 17.67 -7.32 10.74
CA ALA A 90 17.94 -8.41 11.67
C ALA A 90 16.90 -9.54 11.59
N GLU A 91 15.76 -9.32 10.94
CA GLU A 91 14.70 -10.29 10.62
C GLU A 91 15.00 -11.02 9.29
#